data_AF-A0A8S7SFV6-F1
#
_entry.id   AF-A0A8S7SFV6-F1
#
_cell.length_a   1.000
_cell.length_b   1.000
_cell.length_c   1.000
_cell.angle_alpha   90.00
_cell.angle_beta   90.00
_cell.angle_gamma   90.00
#
_symmetry.space_group_name_H-M   'P 1'
#
loop_
_entity.id
_entity.type
_entity.pdbx_description
1 polymer ?
#
loop_
_entity_poly.entity_id
_entity_poly.type
_entity_poly.pdbx_seq_one_letter_code
_entity_poly.pdbx_strand_id
1 'polypeptide(L)'
;MGRIIEALYGISTELKERILNMGEKTVPVNYYTRHNNWGDQLNKYLIEKITNKKVVKNNFKKLPHILAIGSVLSSASNKSIVWGSGFISKDAPLRETAPDIRAVRGVLTRNKLQKDFSIDCPDVLGDPAVLLPLFYKAKHRSKKYKVGIIPHYKDKQRAVVQDFLHKGCVLVDIQDDIEVFIDKINECEVVISSSLHGLIAADTYGIPNLWVSFGDQVLGGDF
;
A
#
# COMPACT_ATOMS: atom_id res chain seq x y z
N MET A 1 6.70 24.32 -11.87
CA MET A 1 6.21 23.41 -10.81
C MET A 1 5.85 22.01 -11.31
N GLY A 2 5.41 21.82 -12.57
CA GLY A 2 5.03 20.49 -13.11
C GLY A 2 6.16 19.46 -13.29
N ARG A 3 7.40 19.89 -13.60
CA ARG A 3 8.52 18.96 -13.89
C ARG A 3 9.23 18.38 -12.66
N ILE A 4 9.17 19.06 -11.50
CA ILE A 4 9.76 18.57 -10.23
C ILE A 4 8.87 17.47 -9.62
N ILE A 5 7.55 17.58 -9.83
CA ILE A 5 6.55 16.59 -9.44
C ILE A 5 6.81 15.27 -10.19
N GLU A 6 7.01 15.30 -11.50
CA GLU A 6 7.20 14.08 -12.31
C GLU A 6 8.48 13.31 -11.95
N ALA A 7 9.56 14.02 -11.62
CA ALA A 7 10.83 13.42 -11.21
C ALA A 7 10.83 12.81 -9.79
N LEU A 8 9.97 13.30 -8.89
CA LEU A 8 9.89 12.84 -7.50
C LEU A 8 8.93 11.66 -7.29
N TYR A 9 8.04 11.36 -8.25
CA TYR A 9 6.87 10.50 -7.97
C TYR A 9 6.84 9.13 -8.61
N GLY A 10 7.74 8.79 -9.53
CA GLY A 10 7.66 7.49 -10.25
C GLY A 10 6.33 7.26 -11.00
N ILE A 11 5.41 8.23 -10.98
CA ILE A 11 4.25 8.30 -11.86
C ILE A 11 4.79 8.94 -13.13
N SER A 12 5.04 8.14 -14.16
CA SER A 12 5.29 8.71 -15.48
C SER A 12 4.17 9.70 -15.83
N THR A 13 4.48 10.80 -16.51
CA THR A 13 3.48 11.76 -17.00
C THR A 13 2.30 11.03 -17.66
N GLU A 14 2.62 9.97 -18.41
CA GLU A 14 1.67 9.06 -19.02
C GLU A 14 0.72 8.37 -18.02
N LEU A 15 1.22 7.81 -16.92
CA LEU A 15 0.37 7.20 -15.91
C LEU A 15 -0.54 8.24 -15.25
N LYS A 16 0.00 9.43 -14.95
CA LYS A 16 -0.78 10.53 -14.36
C LYS A 16 -1.93 10.92 -15.29
N GLU A 17 -1.64 11.15 -16.57
CA GLU A 17 -2.64 11.49 -17.57
C GLU A 17 -3.70 10.40 -17.70
N ARG A 18 -3.31 9.12 -17.72
CA ARG A 18 -4.28 8.01 -17.82
C ARG A 18 -5.18 7.89 -16.60
N ILE A 19 -4.63 8.05 -15.40
CA ILE A 19 -5.44 8.08 -14.17
C ILE A 19 -6.37 9.30 -14.17
N LEU A 20 -5.88 10.49 -14.56
CA LEU A 20 -6.69 11.71 -14.65
C LEU A 20 -7.75 11.66 -15.74
N ASN A 21 -7.53 10.91 -16.81
CA ASN A 21 -8.50 10.72 -17.90
C ASN A 21 -9.45 9.53 -17.64
N MET A 22 -9.25 8.78 -16.56
CA MET A 22 -10.13 7.66 -16.22
C MET A 22 -11.45 8.15 -15.64
N GLY A 23 -12.53 7.88 -16.38
CA GLY A 23 -13.91 8.28 -16.05
C GLY A 23 -14.11 9.80 -15.98
N GLU A 24 -15.34 10.28 -16.03
CA GLU A 24 -15.58 11.73 -15.87
C GLU A 24 -15.64 12.13 -14.40
N LYS A 25 -16.44 11.43 -13.60
CA LYS A 25 -16.70 11.74 -12.18
C LYS A 25 -16.20 10.67 -11.22
N THR A 26 -15.88 9.49 -11.73
CA THR A 26 -15.52 8.32 -10.93
C THR A 26 -14.29 7.61 -11.46
N VAL A 27 -13.54 6.98 -10.57
CA VAL A 27 -12.37 6.16 -10.92
C VAL A 27 -12.61 4.73 -10.42
N PRO A 28 -12.74 3.74 -11.33
CA PRO A 28 -12.86 2.34 -10.95
C PRO A 28 -11.55 1.80 -10.36
N VAL A 29 -11.59 1.27 -9.15
CA VAL A 29 -10.43 0.69 -8.46
C VAL A 29 -10.79 -0.66 -7.86
N ASN A 30 -9.87 -1.61 -7.97
CA ASN A 30 -9.98 -2.92 -7.32
C ASN A 30 -8.93 -3.03 -6.22
N TYR A 31 -9.42 -3.14 -4.99
CA TYR A 31 -8.61 -3.29 -3.78
C TYR A 31 -9.37 -4.14 -2.75
N TYR A 32 -8.65 -4.61 -1.74
CA TYR A 32 -9.24 -5.42 -0.69
C TYR A 32 -10.08 -4.56 0.26
N THR A 33 -11.31 -5.00 0.57
CA THR A 33 -12.24 -4.19 1.39
C THR A 33 -12.90 -4.99 2.52
N ARG A 34 -12.51 -6.25 2.75
CA ARG A 34 -13.20 -7.10 3.73
C ARG A 34 -12.79 -6.82 5.17
N HIS A 35 -11.58 -6.31 5.37
CA HIS A 35 -11.09 -5.87 6.67
C HIS A 35 -10.68 -4.41 6.58
N ASN A 36 -10.80 -3.69 7.69
CA ASN A 36 -10.25 -2.35 7.77
C ASN A 36 -8.74 -2.46 7.97
N ASN A 37 -8.00 -2.61 6.86
CA ASN A 37 -6.54 -2.54 6.82
C ASN A 37 -6.14 -1.20 6.22
N TRP A 38 -5.38 -0.41 6.97
CA TRP A 38 -4.98 0.95 6.62
C TRP A 38 -4.42 1.04 5.20
N GLY A 39 -3.53 0.13 4.80
CA GLY A 39 -2.89 0.19 3.49
C GLY A 39 -3.84 -0.07 2.34
N ASP A 40 -4.80 -0.99 2.48
CA ASP A 40 -5.78 -1.24 1.44
C ASP A 40 -6.69 -0.01 1.22
N GLN A 41 -7.05 0.70 2.30
CA GLN A 41 -7.88 1.91 2.25
C GLN A 41 -7.18 3.09 1.57
N LEU A 42 -5.84 3.08 1.51
CA LEU A 42 -5.07 4.11 0.82
C LEU A 42 -5.38 4.20 -0.67
N ASN A 43 -5.82 3.09 -1.29
CA ASN A 43 -6.27 3.10 -2.68
C ASN A 43 -7.33 4.19 -2.91
N LYS A 44 -8.37 4.22 -2.06
CA LYS A 44 -9.40 5.25 -2.14
C LYS A 44 -8.83 6.62 -1.83
N TYR A 45 -8.16 6.76 -0.69
CA TYR A 45 -7.69 8.06 -0.19
C TYR A 45 -6.75 8.78 -1.15
N LEU A 46 -5.74 8.08 -1.69
CA LEU A 46 -4.77 8.67 -2.60
C LEU A 46 -5.37 8.97 -3.96
N ILE A 47 -6.12 8.02 -4.54
CA ILE A 47 -6.68 8.21 -5.88
C ILE A 47 -7.69 9.35 -5.87
N GLU A 48 -8.58 9.44 -4.86
CA GLU A 48 -9.54 10.55 -4.76
C GLU A 48 -8.82 11.91 -4.64
N LYS A 49 -7.73 11.99 -3.87
CA LYS A 49 -6.94 13.23 -3.76
C LYS A 49 -6.14 13.58 -5.02
N ILE A 50 -5.63 12.58 -5.74
CA ILE A 50 -4.89 12.78 -6.99
C ILE A 50 -5.83 13.25 -8.10
N THR A 51 -7.00 12.62 -8.24
CA THR A 51 -7.89 12.85 -9.37
C THR A 51 -9.00 13.85 -9.09
N ASN A 52 -9.29 14.14 -7.83
CA ASN A 52 -10.47 14.88 -7.40
C ASN A 52 -11.79 14.25 -7.90
N LYS A 53 -11.81 12.90 -7.99
CA LYS A 53 -12.96 12.10 -8.46
C LYS A 53 -13.26 11.03 -7.44
N LYS A 54 -14.51 10.56 -7.39
CA LYS A 54 -14.93 9.53 -6.43
C LYS A 54 -14.41 8.15 -6.86
N VAL A 55 -13.77 7.43 -5.95
CA VAL A 55 -13.38 6.05 -6.22
C VAL A 55 -14.60 5.13 -6.10
N VAL A 56 -14.77 4.27 -7.10
CA VAL A 56 -15.83 3.26 -7.12
C VAL A 56 -15.21 1.86 -7.24
N LYS A 57 -15.75 0.91 -6.50
CA LYS A 57 -15.27 -0.47 -6.55
C LYS A 57 -15.67 -1.11 -7.87
N ASN A 58 -14.72 -1.70 -8.60
CA ASN A 58 -15.02 -2.37 -9.86
C ASN A 58 -15.46 -3.83 -9.64
N ASN A 59 -16.72 -4.02 -9.25
CA ASN A 59 -17.29 -5.33 -8.92
C ASN A 59 -17.36 -6.32 -10.11
N PHE A 60 -17.09 -5.91 -11.36
CA PHE A 60 -17.34 -6.76 -12.53
C PHE A 60 -16.15 -6.95 -13.47
N LYS A 61 -14.97 -6.36 -13.22
CA LYS A 61 -13.77 -6.46 -14.10
C LYS A 61 -13.96 -6.07 -15.58
N LYS A 62 -15.15 -5.63 -15.99
CA LYS A 62 -15.49 -5.30 -17.40
C LYS A 62 -14.96 -3.93 -17.83
N LEU A 63 -14.78 -3.02 -16.88
CA LEU A 63 -14.28 -1.66 -17.16
C LEU A 63 -12.78 -1.54 -16.87
N PRO A 64 -12.07 -0.64 -17.58
CA PRO A 64 -10.74 -0.20 -17.19
C PRO A 64 -10.71 0.22 -15.72
N HIS A 65 -9.75 -0.28 -14.96
CA HIS A 65 -9.66 -0.04 -13.53
C HIS A 65 -8.24 -0.13 -13.01
N ILE A 66 -8.01 0.46 -11.85
CA ILE A 66 -6.69 0.52 -11.22
C ILE A 66 -6.53 -0.60 -10.19
N LEU A 67 -5.33 -1.19 -10.16
CA LEU A 67 -4.79 -1.98 -9.05
C LEU A 67 -3.57 -1.22 -8.51
N ALA A 68 -3.75 -0.42 -7.44
CA ALA A 68 -2.69 0.44 -6.94
C ALA A 68 -1.94 -0.18 -5.75
N ILE A 69 -2.57 -0.27 -4.58
CA ILE A 69 -1.92 -0.70 -3.34
C ILE A 69 -2.43 -2.07 -2.91
N GLY A 70 -1.52 -2.89 -2.37
CA GLY A 70 -1.83 -4.17 -1.75
C GLY A 70 -1.54 -5.41 -2.63
N SER A 71 -1.84 -6.58 -2.07
CA SER A 71 -1.53 -7.89 -2.66
C SER A 71 -2.66 -8.40 -3.57
N VAL A 72 -3.16 -7.56 -4.48
CA VAL A 72 -4.36 -7.83 -5.29
C VAL A 72 -4.06 -8.21 -6.74
N LEU A 73 -2.79 -8.38 -7.12
CA LEU A 73 -2.39 -8.60 -8.51
C LEU A 73 -2.97 -9.88 -9.13
N SER A 74 -3.18 -10.93 -8.33
CA SER A 74 -3.88 -12.16 -8.77
C SER A 74 -5.28 -11.93 -9.32
N SER A 75 -5.89 -10.78 -9.01
CA SER A 75 -7.22 -10.40 -9.51
C SER A 75 -7.20 -9.62 -10.82
N ALA A 76 -6.02 -9.31 -11.37
CA ALA A 76 -5.87 -8.54 -12.58
C ALA A 76 -6.58 -9.17 -13.79
N SER A 77 -6.96 -8.30 -14.73
CA SER A 77 -7.50 -8.62 -16.05
C SER A 77 -6.78 -7.80 -17.13
N ASN A 78 -7.11 -8.06 -18.39
CA ASN A 78 -6.65 -7.24 -19.53
C ASN A 78 -7.18 -5.78 -19.51
N LYS A 79 -8.02 -5.42 -18.54
CA LYS A 79 -8.49 -4.05 -18.28
C LYS A 79 -7.83 -3.42 -17.05
N SER A 80 -6.99 -4.15 -16.33
CA SER A 80 -6.30 -3.64 -15.15
C SER A 80 -5.12 -2.76 -15.55
N ILE A 81 -5.03 -1.58 -14.94
CA ILE A 81 -3.81 -0.77 -14.90
C ILE A 81 -3.17 -1.01 -13.54
N VAL A 82 -2.01 -1.65 -13.54
CA VAL A 82 -1.26 -1.99 -12.31
C VAL A 82 -0.30 -0.86 -11.99
N TRP A 83 -0.48 -0.27 -10.82
CA TRP A 83 0.33 0.83 -10.31
C TRP A 83 0.77 0.54 -8.88
N GLY A 84 1.63 -0.46 -8.71
CA GLY A 84 2.28 -0.78 -7.43
C GLY A 84 1.71 -1.98 -6.68
N SER A 85 0.69 -2.65 -7.21
CA SER A 85 0.15 -3.85 -6.56
C SER A 85 1.11 -5.03 -6.70
N GLY A 86 1.02 -5.95 -5.75
CA GLY A 86 1.87 -7.14 -5.66
C GLY A 86 1.08 -8.44 -5.68
N PHE A 87 1.80 -9.56 -5.83
CA PHE A 87 1.27 -10.87 -5.46
C PHE A 87 1.26 -11.03 -3.93
N ILE A 88 0.34 -11.86 -3.42
CA ILE A 88 0.29 -12.18 -1.98
C ILE A 88 1.36 -13.18 -1.57
N SER A 89 1.79 -14.04 -2.50
CA SER A 89 2.76 -15.10 -2.24
C SER A 89 3.42 -15.58 -3.54
N LYS A 90 4.50 -16.35 -3.40
CA LYS A 90 5.20 -17.02 -4.52
C LYS A 90 4.27 -17.90 -5.37
N ASP A 91 3.28 -18.53 -4.76
CA ASP A 91 2.37 -19.48 -5.42
C ASP A 91 1.08 -18.82 -5.91
N ALA A 92 0.94 -17.49 -5.73
CA ALA A 92 -0.26 -16.77 -6.11
C ALA A 92 -0.47 -16.83 -7.64
N PRO A 93 -1.65 -17.23 -8.13
CA PRO A 93 -1.90 -17.34 -9.56
C PRO A 93 -2.12 -15.96 -10.18
N LEU A 94 -2.05 -15.88 -11.51
CA LEU A 94 -2.56 -14.76 -12.29
C LEU A 94 -3.71 -15.27 -13.16
N ARG A 95 -4.92 -14.75 -12.93
CA ARG A 95 -6.16 -15.31 -13.53
C ARG A 95 -6.32 -14.99 -15.01
N GLU A 96 -5.84 -13.85 -15.45
CA GLU A 96 -5.96 -13.37 -16.82
C GLU A 96 -4.63 -12.75 -17.26
N THR A 97 -4.33 -12.90 -18.55
CA THR A 97 -3.07 -12.47 -19.16
C THR A 97 -3.16 -11.05 -19.70
N ALA A 98 -2.02 -10.36 -19.73
CA ALA A 98 -1.83 -9.00 -20.27
C ALA A 98 -2.53 -7.83 -19.54
N PRO A 99 -2.37 -7.69 -18.20
CA PRO A 99 -2.65 -6.40 -17.56
C PRO A 99 -1.67 -5.34 -18.06
N ASP A 100 -2.09 -4.08 -17.99
CA ASP A 100 -1.22 -2.95 -18.29
C ASP A 100 -0.38 -2.59 -17.06
N ILE A 101 0.89 -3.00 -17.07
CA ILE A 101 1.78 -2.90 -15.91
C ILE A 101 2.60 -1.62 -15.99
N ARG A 102 2.38 -0.72 -15.02
CA ARG A 102 3.07 0.57 -14.91
C ARG A 102 4.06 0.63 -13.78
N ALA A 103 3.72 -0.01 -12.67
CA ALA A 103 4.63 -0.29 -11.57
C ALA A 103 4.12 -1.53 -10.83
N VAL A 104 5.02 -2.21 -10.12
CA VAL A 104 4.66 -3.28 -9.19
C VAL A 104 5.31 -3.05 -7.84
N ARG A 105 4.79 -3.68 -6.78
CA ARG A 105 5.23 -3.37 -5.40
C ARG A 105 6.73 -3.53 -5.18
N GLY A 106 7.33 -4.56 -5.78
CA GLY A 106 8.74 -4.87 -5.60
C GLY A 106 9.26 -5.99 -6.50
N VAL A 107 10.55 -6.27 -6.36
CA VAL A 107 11.32 -7.19 -7.22
C VAL A 107 10.74 -8.61 -7.27
N LEU A 108 10.18 -9.11 -6.16
CA LEU A 108 9.62 -10.45 -6.10
C LEU A 108 8.36 -10.59 -7.00
N THR A 109 7.52 -9.55 -7.02
CA THR A 109 6.38 -9.50 -7.95
C THR A 109 6.83 -9.37 -9.40
N ARG A 110 7.80 -8.48 -9.68
CA ARG A 110 8.37 -8.30 -11.03
C ARG A 110 8.96 -9.60 -11.57
N ASN A 111 9.81 -10.25 -10.79
CA ASN A 111 10.46 -11.51 -11.17
C ASN A 111 9.43 -12.60 -11.45
N LYS A 112 8.35 -12.67 -10.65
CA LYS A 112 7.27 -13.63 -10.86
C LYS A 112 6.51 -13.37 -12.17
N LEU A 113 6.19 -12.10 -12.49
CA LEU A 113 5.56 -11.74 -13.77
C LEU A 113 6.39 -12.18 -14.97
N GLN A 114 7.70 -11.96 -14.91
CA GLN A 114 8.62 -12.28 -16.01
C GLN A 114 8.85 -13.78 -16.13
N LYS A 115 9.12 -14.48 -15.02
CA LYS A 115 9.50 -15.91 -15.02
C LYS A 115 8.33 -16.85 -15.19
N ASP A 116 7.22 -16.59 -14.49
CA ASP A 116 6.12 -17.56 -14.41
C ASP A 116 5.04 -17.28 -15.46
N PHE A 117 4.92 -16.03 -15.91
CA PHE A 117 3.84 -15.60 -16.82
C PHE A 117 4.34 -15.00 -18.14
N SER A 118 5.66 -14.85 -18.32
CA SER A 118 6.25 -14.22 -19.51
C SER A 118 5.66 -12.84 -19.83
N ILE A 119 5.29 -12.09 -18.79
CA ILE A 119 4.76 -10.73 -18.91
C ILE A 119 5.90 -9.74 -18.72
N ASP A 120 6.06 -8.84 -19.70
CA ASP A 120 7.00 -7.73 -19.56
C ASP A 120 6.55 -6.78 -18.45
N CYS A 121 7.50 -6.34 -17.64
CA CYS A 121 7.24 -5.51 -16.47
C CYS A 121 8.31 -4.41 -16.43
N PRO A 122 7.88 -3.12 -16.41
CA PRO A 122 8.82 -2.01 -16.36
C PRO A 122 9.68 -2.09 -15.10
N ASP A 123 10.85 -1.44 -15.14
CA ASP A 123 11.74 -1.32 -13.99
C ASP A 123 11.30 -0.20 -13.03
N VAL A 124 9.99 -0.14 -12.78
CA VAL A 124 9.36 0.83 -11.89
C VAL A 124 8.73 0.05 -10.75
N LEU A 125 9.29 0.25 -9.56
CA LEU A 125 8.93 -0.46 -8.35
C LEU A 125 8.45 0.51 -7.28
N GLY A 126 7.53 0.05 -6.43
CA GLY A 126 7.14 0.77 -5.23
C GLY A 126 5.65 0.71 -4.95
N ASP A 127 5.31 0.92 -3.69
CA ASP A 127 3.94 1.05 -3.21
C ASP A 127 3.53 2.54 -3.29
N PRO A 128 2.41 2.91 -3.95
CA PRO A 128 1.96 4.30 -4.06
C PRO A 128 1.74 5.01 -2.72
N ALA A 129 1.65 4.29 -1.60
CA ALA A 129 1.65 4.87 -0.27
C ALA A 129 2.81 5.84 -0.01
N VAL A 130 3.96 5.69 -0.70
CA VAL A 130 5.10 6.62 -0.61
C VAL A 130 4.76 8.07 -0.98
N LEU A 131 3.64 8.29 -1.66
CA LEU A 131 3.15 9.61 -2.05
C LEU A 131 2.34 10.32 -0.94
N LEU A 132 2.01 9.64 0.15
CA LEU A 132 1.20 10.19 1.24
C LEU A 132 1.68 11.55 1.78
N PRO A 133 3.00 11.83 1.95
CA PRO A 133 3.47 13.10 2.49
C PRO A 133 3.11 14.31 1.63
N LEU A 134 2.68 14.12 0.38
CA LEU A 134 2.21 15.19 -0.51
C LEU A 134 0.77 15.60 -0.21
N PHE A 135 0.01 14.64 0.31
CA PHE A 135 -1.44 14.74 0.50
C PHE A 135 -1.83 14.93 1.95
N TYR A 136 -0.93 14.55 2.87
CA TYR A 136 -1.11 14.69 4.30
C TYR A 136 0.22 14.90 5.01
N LYS A 137 0.34 16.04 5.70
CA LYS A 137 1.43 16.31 6.63
C LYS A 137 0.93 16.00 8.04
N ALA A 138 1.65 15.14 8.76
CA ALA A 138 1.33 14.82 10.14
C ALA A 138 1.22 16.10 10.98
N LYS A 139 0.16 16.20 11.78
CA LYS A 139 -0.15 17.34 12.65
C LYS A 139 0.83 17.45 13.81
N HIS A 140 1.33 16.32 14.28
CA HIS A 140 2.23 16.23 15.43
C HIS A 140 3.57 15.64 15.02
N ARG A 141 4.65 16.40 15.21
CA ARG A 141 6.03 15.94 14.99
C ARG A 141 6.82 15.80 16.28
N SER A 142 6.28 16.29 17.41
CA SER A 142 6.89 16.07 18.71
C SER A 142 6.80 14.59 19.06
N LYS A 143 7.95 14.00 19.37
CA LYS A 143 8.03 12.60 19.78
C LYS A 143 7.45 12.47 21.18
N LYS A 144 6.43 11.62 21.32
CA LYS A 144 5.75 11.31 22.58
C LYS A 144 6.07 9.90 23.05
N TYR A 145 6.39 9.00 22.13
CA TYR A 145 6.60 7.59 22.41
C TYR A 145 7.97 7.15 21.89
N LYS A 146 8.71 6.42 22.73
CA LYS A 146 9.98 5.81 22.32
C LYS A 146 9.76 4.76 21.25
N VAL A 147 8.80 3.85 21.46
CA VAL A 147 8.53 2.73 20.54
C VAL A 147 7.04 2.62 20.25
N GLY A 148 6.68 2.64 18.97
CA GLY A 148 5.36 2.23 18.48
C GLY A 148 5.38 0.77 18.03
N ILE A 149 4.34 0.01 18.35
CA ILE A 149 4.12 -1.34 17.84
C ILE A 149 2.95 -1.35 16.87
N ILE A 150 3.19 -1.81 15.64
CA ILE A 150 2.21 -1.93 14.55
C ILE A 150 1.99 -3.42 14.26
N PRO A 151 1.11 -4.11 14.99
CA PRO A 151 0.79 -5.49 14.68
C PRO A 151 -0.01 -5.57 13.38
N HIS A 152 0.19 -6.63 12.60
CA HIS A 152 -0.81 -7.02 11.61
C HIS A 152 -2.15 -7.29 12.33
N TYR A 153 -3.29 -7.05 11.68
CA TYR A 153 -4.61 -7.14 12.33
C TYR A 153 -4.88 -8.51 12.97
N LYS A 154 -4.29 -9.58 12.43
CA LYS A 154 -4.34 -10.95 13.00
C LYS A 154 -3.51 -11.12 14.27
N ASP A 155 -2.43 -10.37 14.41
CA ASP A 155 -1.50 -10.47 15.53
C ASP A 155 -1.85 -9.56 16.71
N LYS A 156 -2.76 -8.59 16.51
CA LYS A 156 -3.11 -7.56 17.49
C LYS A 156 -3.45 -8.11 18.89
N GLN A 157 -4.13 -9.25 18.95
CA GLN A 157 -4.58 -9.88 20.22
C GLN A 157 -3.58 -10.89 20.80
N ARG A 158 -2.38 -11.01 20.24
CA ARG A 158 -1.40 -12.00 20.71
C ARG A 158 -0.72 -11.53 22.00
N ALA A 159 -0.43 -12.48 22.88
CA ALA A 159 0.20 -12.21 24.18
C ALA A 159 1.52 -11.42 24.05
N VAL A 160 2.30 -11.69 22.99
CA VAL A 160 3.54 -10.95 22.72
C VAL A 160 3.29 -9.46 22.46
N VAL A 161 2.21 -9.09 21.76
CA VAL A 161 1.86 -7.68 21.55
C VAL A 161 1.47 -7.04 22.87
N GLN A 162 0.69 -7.74 23.71
CA GLN A 162 0.30 -7.24 25.04
C GLN A 162 1.53 -7.03 25.94
N ASP A 163 2.52 -7.91 25.88
CA ASP A 163 3.79 -7.75 26.61
C ASP A 163 4.56 -6.48 26.19
N PHE A 164 4.62 -6.16 24.89
CA PHE A 164 5.20 -4.89 24.42
C PHE A 164 4.45 -3.68 24.97
N LEU A 165 3.11 -3.73 25.03
CA LEU A 165 2.30 -2.65 25.58
C LEU A 165 2.54 -2.48 27.09
N HIS A 166 2.61 -3.57 27.85
CA HIS A 166 2.94 -3.52 29.28
C HIS A 166 4.35 -2.98 29.54
N LYS A 167 5.29 -3.17 28.60
CA LYS A 167 6.65 -2.61 28.64
C LYS A 167 6.73 -1.14 28.19
N GLY A 168 5.59 -0.50 27.93
CA GLY A 168 5.51 0.93 27.61
C GLY A 168 5.59 1.26 26.12
N CYS A 169 5.49 0.28 25.22
CA CYS A 169 5.28 0.57 23.79
C CYS A 169 3.86 1.10 23.59
N VAL A 170 3.69 1.98 22.60
CA VAL A 170 2.36 2.46 22.21
C VAL A 170 1.81 1.62 21.06
N LEU A 171 0.54 1.23 21.14
CA LEU A 171 -0.14 0.62 20.00
C LEU A 171 -0.35 1.67 18.91
N VAL A 172 0.05 1.31 17.69
CA VAL A 172 -0.27 2.04 16.47
C VAL A 172 -1.10 1.10 15.61
N ASP A 173 -2.42 1.30 15.61
CA ASP A 173 -3.34 0.30 15.09
C ASP A 173 -3.49 0.41 13.58
N ILE A 174 -3.09 -0.63 12.83
CA ILE A 174 -3.24 -0.69 11.37
C ILE A 174 -4.71 -0.69 10.90
N GLN A 175 -5.67 -0.65 11.83
CA GLN A 175 -7.09 -0.53 11.54
C GLN A 175 -7.66 0.86 11.86
N ASP A 176 -6.84 1.81 12.31
CA ASP A 176 -7.23 3.20 12.55
C ASP A 176 -7.50 3.96 11.24
N ASP A 177 -8.19 5.10 11.36
CA ASP A 177 -8.37 6.06 10.27
C ASP A 177 -7.01 6.53 9.71
N ILE A 178 -6.99 6.81 8.40
CA ILE A 178 -5.73 7.02 7.66
C ILE A 178 -4.85 8.09 8.29
N GLU A 179 -5.43 9.25 8.58
CA GLU A 179 -4.72 10.40 9.12
C GLU A 179 -4.35 10.22 10.60
N VAL A 180 -5.21 9.54 11.38
CA VAL A 180 -4.96 9.23 12.80
C VAL A 180 -3.76 8.29 12.94
N PHE A 181 -3.71 7.25 12.11
CA PHE A 181 -2.59 6.33 12.06
C PHE A 181 -1.28 7.05 11.70
N ILE A 182 -1.31 7.93 10.69
CA ILE A 182 -0.14 8.71 10.28
C ILE A 182 0.34 9.62 11.42
N ASP A 183 -0.58 10.36 12.05
CA ASP A 183 -0.26 11.22 13.18
C ASP A 183 0.40 10.40 14.31
N LYS A 184 -0.18 9.22 14.62
CA LYS A 184 0.32 8.35 15.67
C LYS A 184 1.73 7.80 15.39
N ILE A 185 2.00 7.37 14.16
CA ILE A 185 3.35 6.95 13.74
C ILE A 185 4.35 8.09 13.93
N ASN A 186 3.97 9.32 13.56
CA ASN A 186 4.87 10.47 13.63
C ASN A 186 5.19 10.91 15.07
N GLU A 187 4.38 10.50 16.05
CA GLU A 187 4.65 10.67 17.48
C GLU A 187 5.66 9.64 18.04
N CYS A 188 6.05 8.63 17.27
CA CYS A 188 7.00 7.59 17.69
C CYS A 188 8.44 7.91 17.24
N GLU A 189 9.43 7.60 18.08
CA GLU A 189 10.87 7.68 17.71
C GLU A 189 11.30 6.54 16.79
N VAL A 190 10.81 5.31 17.06
CA VAL A 190 10.97 4.12 16.21
C VAL A 190 9.67 3.31 16.22
N VAL A 191 9.41 2.56 15.16
CA VAL A 191 8.29 1.61 15.12
C VAL A 191 8.73 0.17 14.85
N ILE A 192 8.06 -0.77 15.48
CA ILE A 192 8.24 -2.21 15.25
C ILE A 192 6.96 -2.72 14.60
N SER A 193 7.05 -3.37 13.45
CA SER A 193 5.86 -3.74 12.67
C SER A 193 5.92 -5.18 12.17
N SER A 194 4.79 -5.90 12.31
CA SER A 194 4.50 -7.13 11.56
C SER A 194 3.61 -6.89 10.34
N SER A 195 3.19 -5.65 10.12
CA SER A 195 2.45 -5.23 8.93
C SER A 195 3.38 -4.58 7.90
N LEU A 196 3.36 -5.08 6.65
CA LEU A 196 4.10 -4.46 5.54
C LEU A 196 3.71 -3.00 5.34
N HIS A 197 2.41 -2.68 5.35
CA HIS A 197 1.96 -1.29 5.22
C HIS A 197 2.38 -0.41 6.42
N GLY A 198 2.58 -1.01 7.59
CA GLY A 198 3.17 -0.31 8.74
C GLY A 198 4.63 0.11 8.49
N LEU A 199 5.42 -0.78 7.85
CA LEU A 199 6.79 -0.47 7.43
C LEU A 199 6.81 0.59 6.35
N ILE A 200 5.98 0.43 5.30
CA ILE A 200 5.86 1.40 4.21
C ILE A 200 5.48 2.78 4.75
N ALA A 201 4.53 2.86 5.69
CA ALA A 201 4.14 4.12 6.31
C ALA A 201 5.30 4.76 7.09
N ALA A 202 6.06 3.97 7.84
CA ALA A 202 7.22 4.45 8.59
C ALA A 202 8.29 5.02 7.65
N ASP A 203 8.67 4.26 6.61
CA ASP A 203 9.63 4.71 5.59
C ASP A 203 9.16 5.99 4.91
N THR A 204 7.87 6.03 4.53
CA THR A 204 7.23 7.17 3.86
C THR A 204 7.30 8.45 4.68
N TYR A 205 7.18 8.36 6.01
CA TYR A 205 7.25 9.51 6.92
C TYR A 205 8.63 9.68 7.58
N GLY A 206 9.64 8.89 7.18
CA GLY A 206 11.01 9.00 7.68
C GLY A 206 11.15 8.56 9.15
N ILE A 207 10.34 7.61 9.60
CA ILE A 207 10.41 7.04 10.95
C ILE A 207 11.24 5.75 10.91
N PRO A 208 12.32 5.64 11.71
CA PRO A 208 13.07 4.39 11.85
C PRO A 208 12.13 3.23 12.17
N ASN A 209 12.35 2.07 11.54
CA ASN A 209 11.50 0.92 11.74
C ASN A 209 12.25 -0.42 11.73
N LEU A 210 11.62 -1.41 12.35
CA LEU A 210 12.07 -2.79 12.40
C LEU A 210 10.91 -3.73 12.05
N TRP A 211 11.14 -4.62 11.09
CA TRP A 211 10.22 -5.72 10.82
C TRP A 211 10.35 -6.82 11.89
N VAL A 212 9.22 -7.34 12.33
CA VAL A 212 9.13 -8.51 13.21
C VAL A 212 8.03 -9.45 12.73
N SER A 213 8.24 -10.74 12.98
CA SER A 213 7.17 -11.74 12.88
C SER A 213 6.76 -12.17 14.28
N PHE A 214 5.47 -12.07 14.59
CA PHE A 214 4.94 -12.64 15.83
C PHE A 214 4.56 -14.12 15.65
N GLY A 215 4.49 -14.62 14.41
CA GLY A 215 4.20 -16.00 14.03
C GLY A 215 3.64 -16.10 12.59
N ASP A 216 3.00 -17.23 12.29
CA ASP A 216 2.92 -17.75 10.91
C ASP A 216 1.57 -17.46 10.23
N GLN A 217 0.69 -16.68 10.88
CA GLN A 217 -0.69 -16.46 10.44
C GLN A 217 -0.84 -15.36 9.38
N VAL A 218 0.22 -14.59 9.15
CA VAL A 218 0.28 -13.57 8.10
C VAL A 218 0.59 -14.24 6.77
N LEU A 219 -0.32 -14.11 5.81
CA LEU A 219 -0.14 -14.70 4.48
C LEU A 219 0.96 -13.95 3.73
N GLY A 220 1.78 -14.69 2.98
CA GLY A 220 2.89 -14.17 2.19
C GLY A 220 4.26 -14.40 2.83
N GLY A 221 4.35 -14.39 4.17
CA GLY A 221 5.62 -14.59 4.87
C GLY A 221 6.67 -13.58 4.41
N ASP A 222 7.79 -14.07 3.92
CA ASP A 222 8.93 -13.27 3.46
C ASP A 222 8.83 -12.80 1.98
N PHE A 223 7.66 -12.94 1.35
CA PHE A 223 7.41 -12.61 -0.06
C PHE A 223 6.99 -11.16 -0.32
#